data_AF-A0AAE3DAU5-F1
#
_entry.id   AF-A0AAE3DAU5-F1
#
_cell.length_a   1.000
_cell.length_b   1.000
_cell.length_c   1.000
_cell.angle_alpha   90.00
_cell.angle_beta   90.00
_cell.angle_gamma   90.00
#
_symmetry.space_group_name_H-M   'P 1'
#
loop_
_entity.id
_entity.type
_entity.pdbx_description
1 polymer ?
#
loop_
_entity_poly.entity_id
_entity_poly.type
_entity_poly.pdbx_seq_one_letter_code
_entity_poly.pdbx_strand_id
1 'polypeptide(L)'
;MRRTEFTDFPFDKEAFKEMLIKARGERTQREFSKDCALSYAYLNKYANGKMEDPPTIGTIKKIAVATRAVSYEELLTAAGYDAKKYKEDRPVRAARKDLFHPVILGIVNSDFGWRIESSGYQDQEPFEIMVEREDVKKWFFVPVTKKDITKEEIQNILLSNPKFVSGSKVSFVTDDEEIYESIKEYDFPLLSIYLSAVKVIGQEIEQETSMKTSLASDITICNEDKIRPYCIES
;
A
#
# COMPACT_ATOMS: atom_id res chain seq x y z
N MET A 1 28.00 18.48 11.64
CA MET A 1 28.19 17.61 10.47
C MET A 1 27.81 18.43 9.24
N ARG A 2 28.77 18.74 8.34
CA ARG A 2 28.48 19.51 7.12
C ARG A 2 27.73 18.63 6.14
N ARG A 3 26.68 19.17 5.52
CA ARG A 3 25.80 18.45 4.59
C ARG A 3 26.53 18.09 3.30
N THR A 4 26.33 16.87 2.83
CA THR A 4 26.93 16.32 1.60
C THR A 4 25.96 16.29 0.41
N GLU A 5 24.67 16.56 0.63
CA GLU A 5 23.61 16.48 -0.39
C GLU A 5 22.98 17.86 -0.60
N PHE A 6 23.11 18.38 -1.82
CA PHE A 6 22.37 19.53 -2.31
C PHE A 6 21.02 19.05 -2.87
N THR A 7 19.95 19.81 -2.64
CA THR A 7 18.64 19.54 -3.24
C THR A 7 18.66 19.83 -4.74
N ASP A 8 17.79 19.17 -5.51
CA ASP A 8 17.69 19.37 -6.96
C ASP A 8 16.97 20.70 -7.29
N PHE A 9 16.09 21.16 -6.39
CA PHE A 9 15.30 22.38 -6.47
C PHE A 9 15.38 23.20 -5.16
N PRO A 10 14.97 24.49 -5.18
CA PRO A 10 14.86 25.29 -3.96
C PRO A 10 13.93 24.65 -2.93
N PHE A 11 14.33 24.69 -1.65
CA PHE A 11 13.51 24.19 -0.55
C PHE A 11 12.34 25.13 -0.27
N ASP A 12 11.12 24.61 -0.40
CA ASP A 12 9.90 25.32 -0.01
C ASP A 12 9.51 24.93 1.43
N LYS A 13 9.95 25.74 2.39
CA LYS A 13 9.73 25.47 3.82
C LYS A 13 8.26 25.54 4.24
N GLU A 14 7.42 26.32 3.56
CA GLU A 14 5.99 26.39 3.87
C GLU A 14 5.27 25.18 3.30
N ALA A 15 5.57 24.78 2.05
CA ALA A 15 5.03 23.54 1.49
C ALA A 15 5.42 22.32 2.33
N PHE A 16 6.68 22.22 2.77
CA PHE A 16 7.12 21.08 3.58
C PHE A 16 6.47 21.07 4.98
N LYS A 17 6.25 22.24 5.57
CA LYS A 17 5.52 22.39 6.82
C LYS A 17 4.06 21.92 6.68
N GLU A 18 3.38 22.28 5.60
CA GLU A 18 2.01 21.81 5.33
C GLU A 18 1.98 20.29 5.20
N MET A 19 2.93 19.71 4.46
CA MET A 19 3.05 18.25 4.36
C MET A 19 3.30 17.59 5.72
N LEU A 20 4.09 18.20 6.60
CA LEU A 20 4.35 17.71 7.96
C LEU A 20 3.12 17.78 8.87
N ILE A 21 2.32 18.84 8.77
CA ILE A 21 1.08 18.99 9.53
C ILE A 21 0.05 17.94 9.06
N LYS A 22 -0.08 17.78 7.74
CA LYS A 22 -0.91 16.73 7.13
C LYS A 22 -0.44 15.34 7.54
N ALA A 23 0.87 15.09 7.48
CA ALA A 23 1.51 13.84 7.90
C ALA A 23 1.20 13.49 9.37
N ARG A 24 1.24 14.47 10.27
CA ARG A 24 0.95 14.29 11.69
C ARG A 24 -0.50 13.87 11.91
N GLY A 25 -1.44 14.49 11.22
CA GLY A 25 -2.87 14.33 11.47
C GLY A 25 -3.24 14.78 12.88
N GLU A 26 -4.12 14.02 13.54
CA GLU A 26 -4.66 14.34 14.88
C GLU A 26 -3.69 14.05 16.04
N ARG A 27 -2.59 13.33 15.76
CA ARG A 27 -1.57 13.00 16.77
C ARG A 27 -0.95 14.27 17.33
N THR A 28 -0.57 14.22 18.61
CA THR A 28 0.28 15.25 19.17
C THR A 28 1.66 15.22 18.48
N GLN A 29 2.34 16.37 18.46
CA GLN A 29 3.69 16.46 17.92
C GLN A 29 4.67 15.50 18.63
N ARG A 30 4.41 15.18 19.91
CA ARG A 30 5.21 14.23 20.70
C ARG A 30 5.00 12.79 20.24
N GLU A 31 3.76 12.37 20.04
CA GLU A 31 3.43 11.04 19.51
C GLU A 31 4.01 10.87 18.11
N PHE A 32 3.74 11.82 17.21
CA PHE A 32 4.22 11.72 15.85
C PHE A 32 5.76 11.73 15.74
N SER A 33 6.46 12.47 16.60
CA SER A 33 7.93 12.40 16.64
C SER A 33 8.46 11.01 17.02
N LYS A 34 7.75 10.29 17.92
CA LYS A 34 8.09 8.91 18.29
C LYS A 34 7.83 7.97 17.13
N ASP A 35 6.69 8.09 16.45
CA ASP A 35 6.34 7.28 15.27
C ASP A 35 7.42 7.39 14.18
N CYS A 36 7.91 8.61 13.94
CA CYS A 36 8.99 8.86 12.97
C CYS A 36 10.39 8.40 13.45
N ALA A 37 10.56 7.98 14.70
CA ALA A 37 11.88 7.80 15.33
C ALA A 37 12.80 9.03 15.13
N LEU A 38 12.24 10.22 15.34
CA LEU A 38 12.90 11.52 15.24
C LEU A 38 12.73 12.29 16.56
N SER A 39 13.66 13.21 16.86
CA SER A 39 13.51 14.00 18.07
C SER A 39 12.34 15.00 17.94
N TYR A 40 11.58 15.16 19.02
CA TYR A 40 10.50 16.13 19.11
C TYR A 40 10.96 17.53 18.69
N ALA A 41 12.09 18.00 19.25
CA ALA A 41 12.61 19.33 18.97
C ALA A 41 12.96 19.53 17.49
N TYR A 42 13.50 18.49 16.83
CA TYR A 42 13.81 18.53 15.41
C TYR A 42 12.55 18.61 14.55
N LEU A 43 11.59 17.71 14.76
CA LEU A 43 10.34 17.70 13.99
C LEU A 43 9.52 18.97 14.22
N ASN A 44 9.52 19.50 15.45
CA ASN A 44 8.80 20.71 15.81
C ASN A 44 9.35 21.95 15.11
N LYS A 45 10.65 22.02 14.79
CA LYS A 45 11.21 23.15 14.04
C LYS A 45 10.65 23.19 12.62
N TYR A 46 10.59 22.04 11.93
CA TYR A 46 10.00 21.97 10.59
C TYR A 46 8.49 22.21 10.60
N ALA A 47 7.76 21.62 11.55
CA ALA A 47 6.30 21.83 11.68
C ALA A 47 5.91 23.29 11.97
N ASN A 48 6.87 24.13 12.40
CA ASN A 48 6.67 25.57 12.60
C ASN A 48 7.38 26.43 11.55
N GLY A 49 7.95 25.86 10.47
CA GLY A 49 8.63 26.60 9.41
C GLY A 49 9.93 27.30 9.85
N LYS A 50 10.56 26.85 10.96
CA LYS A 50 11.75 27.48 11.54
C LYS A 50 13.08 26.96 10.98
N MET A 51 13.03 26.03 10.03
CA MET A 51 14.20 25.47 9.37
C MET A 51 14.36 26.13 8.01
N GLU A 52 15.54 26.69 7.76
CA GLU A 52 15.91 27.22 6.43
C GLU A 52 16.54 26.13 5.55
N ASP A 53 17.03 25.07 6.19
CA ASP A 53 17.59 23.90 5.54
C ASP A 53 16.50 22.84 5.33
N PRO A 54 16.44 22.17 4.15
CA PRO A 54 15.51 21.05 3.94
C PRO A 54 15.81 19.89 4.91
N PRO A 55 14.89 18.94 5.15
CA PRO A 55 15.24 17.67 5.80
C PRO A 55 16.15 16.82 4.90
N THR A 56 16.88 15.84 5.46
CA THR A 56 17.62 14.86 4.64
C THR A 56 16.68 13.82 4.05
N ILE A 57 17.07 13.15 2.96
CA ILE A 57 16.30 12.04 2.38
C ILE A 57 16.00 10.98 3.44
N GLY A 58 16.98 10.58 4.25
CA GLY A 58 16.75 9.63 5.35
C GLY A 58 15.73 10.10 6.40
N THR A 59 15.61 11.41 6.63
CA THR A 59 14.57 11.99 7.48
C THR A 59 13.20 11.91 6.80
N ILE A 60 13.13 12.24 5.51
CA ILE A 60 11.91 12.13 4.70
C ILE A 60 11.42 10.68 4.69
N LYS A 61 12.31 9.70 4.52
CA LYS A 61 11.99 8.27 4.58
C LYS A 61 11.31 7.89 5.91
N LYS A 62 11.84 8.36 7.03
CA LYS A 62 11.27 8.12 8.37
C LYS A 62 9.88 8.72 8.55
N ILE A 63 9.69 9.97 8.11
CA ILE A 63 8.39 10.64 8.16
C ILE A 63 7.39 9.89 7.28
N ALA A 64 7.82 9.51 6.08
CA ALA A 64 7.02 8.77 5.13
C ALA A 64 6.54 7.42 5.70
N VAL A 65 7.39 6.69 6.43
CA VAL A 65 6.97 5.43 7.07
C VAL A 65 5.95 5.65 8.19
N ALA A 66 6.01 6.77 8.90
CA ALA A 66 5.16 7.06 10.06
C ALA A 66 3.77 7.62 9.69
N THR A 67 3.46 7.79 8.41
CA THR A 67 2.21 8.39 7.97
C THR A 67 1.71 7.83 6.65
N ARG A 68 0.39 7.70 6.53
CA ARG A 68 -0.29 7.40 5.27
C ARG A 68 -0.96 8.64 4.65
N ALA A 69 -0.95 9.78 5.33
CA ALA A 69 -1.63 11.00 4.89
C ALA A 69 -0.85 11.79 3.82
N VAL A 70 0.44 11.50 3.67
CA VAL A 70 1.29 12.06 2.61
C VAL A 70 2.19 10.96 2.03
N SER A 71 2.45 11.01 0.74
CA SER A 71 3.36 10.10 0.04
C SER A 71 4.82 10.49 0.28
N TYR A 72 5.74 9.59 -0.08
CA TYR A 72 7.17 9.87 0.01
C TYR A 72 7.57 10.93 -1.02
N GLU A 73 6.93 10.89 -2.19
CA GLU A 73 7.11 11.78 -3.32
C GLU A 73 6.63 13.21 -3.00
N GLU A 74 5.46 13.35 -2.37
CA GLU A 74 4.95 14.66 -1.89
C GLU A 74 5.94 15.31 -0.91
N LEU A 75 6.49 14.52 0.01
CA LEU A 75 7.49 15.00 0.97
C LEU A 75 8.82 15.36 0.29
N LEU A 76 9.26 14.59 -0.71
CA LEU A 76 10.48 14.87 -1.48
C LEU A 76 10.33 16.18 -2.26
N THR A 77 9.24 16.33 -3.02
CA THR A 77 8.97 17.53 -3.81
C THR A 77 8.90 18.77 -2.93
N ALA A 78 8.18 18.70 -1.80
CA ALA A 78 8.11 19.82 -0.86
C ALA A 78 9.47 20.15 -0.21
N ALA A 79 10.34 19.14 -0.05
CA ALA A 79 11.70 19.34 0.45
C ALA A 79 12.71 19.80 -0.63
N GLY A 80 12.28 19.96 -1.89
CA GLY A 80 13.13 20.40 -3.00
C GLY A 80 13.90 19.28 -3.71
N TYR A 81 13.55 18.01 -3.47
CA TYR A 81 14.16 16.87 -4.14
C TYR A 81 13.37 16.46 -5.39
N ASP A 82 14.04 15.98 -6.43
CA ASP A 82 13.38 15.38 -7.58
C ASP A 82 12.83 13.99 -7.21
N ALA A 83 11.50 13.90 -7.05
CA ALA A 83 10.82 12.65 -6.70
C ALA A 83 11.11 11.52 -7.70
N LYS A 84 11.36 11.82 -8.99
CA LYS A 84 11.68 10.80 -10.00
C LYS A 84 13.05 10.21 -9.78
N LYS A 85 14.04 11.03 -9.40
CA LYS A 85 15.41 10.59 -9.11
C LYS A 85 15.49 9.69 -7.87
N TYR A 86 14.65 9.94 -6.87
CA TYR A 86 14.64 9.19 -5.62
C TYR A 86 13.51 8.17 -5.51
N LYS A 87 12.80 7.89 -6.62
CA LYS A 87 11.69 6.94 -6.68
C LYS A 87 12.11 5.53 -6.23
N GLU A 88 13.27 5.05 -6.69
CA GLU A 88 13.80 3.74 -6.32
C GLU A 88 14.21 3.64 -4.85
N ASP A 89 14.49 4.79 -4.25
CA ASP A 89 14.93 4.99 -2.87
C ASP A 89 13.77 5.02 -1.87
N ARG A 90 12.53 4.86 -2.36
CA ARG A 90 11.32 4.80 -1.53
C ARG A 90 11.58 3.87 -0.34
N PRO A 91 11.36 4.32 0.91
CA PRO A 91 11.42 3.42 2.04
C PRO A 91 10.38 2.34 1.77
N VAL A 92 10.77 1.06 1.86
CA VAL A 92 9.81 -0.04 1.81
C VAL A 92 8.84 0.19 2.98
N ARG A 93 7.71 0.86 2.69
CA ARG A 93 6.71 1.25 3.69
C ARG A 93 5.98 0.02 4.18
N ALA A 94 5.79 -0.97 3.32
CA ALA A 94 5.04 -2.15 3.67
C ALA A 94 5.85 -3.09 4.57
N ALA A 95 5.60 -3.02 5.88
CA ALA A 95 5.33 -4.30 6.52
C ALA A 95 4.16 -4.91 5.72
N ARG A 96 4.18 -6.20 5.38
CA ARG A 96 3.08 -6.85 4.63
C ARG A 96 1.69 -6.43 5.13
N LYS A 97 1.56 -6.14 6.44
CA LYS A 97 0.43 -5.51 7.16
C LYS A 97 -0.19 -4.27 6.48
N ASP A 98 0.61 -3.40 5.85
CA ASP A 98 0.15 -2.15 5.25
C ASP A 98 -0.57 -2.34 3.90
N LEU A 99 -0.26 -3.42 3.18
CA LEU A 99 -0.93 -3.78 1.93
C LEU A 99 -2.34 -4.34 2.17
N PHE A 100 -2.62 -4.86 3.38
CA PHE A 100 -3.90 -5.49 3.68
C PHE A 100 -4.99 -4.52 4.11
N HIS A 101 -4.65 -3.39 4.76
CA HIS A 101 -5.68 -2.48 5.26
C HIS A 101 -6.60 -1.92 4.15
N PRO A 102 -6.08 -1.46 3.00
CA PRO A 102 -6.91 -1.02 1.87
C PRO A 102 -7.85 -2.11 1.36
N VAL A 103 -7.36 -3.35 1.30
CA VAL A 103 -8.14 -4.51 0.87
C VAL A 103 -9.31 -4.77 1.80
N ILE A 104 -9.07 -4.79 3.12
CA ILE A 104 -10.14 -4.96 4.11
C ILE A 104 -11.19 -3.86 3.98
N LEU A 105 -10.77 -2.60 3.86
CA LEU A 105 -11.70 -1.48 3.69
C LEU A 105 -12.55 -1.64 2.42
N GLY A 106 -11.93 -2.02 1.31
CA GLY A 106 -12.65 -2.30 0.05
C GLY A 106 -13.67 -3.43 0.19
N ILE A 107 -13.30 -4.53 0.83
CA ILE A 107 -14.21 -5.67 1.10
C ILE A 107 -15.36 -5.27 2.04
N VAL A 108 -15.07 -4.55 3.13
CA VAL A 108 -16.09 -4.09 4.09
C VAL A 108 -17.13 -3.20 3.41
N ASN A 109 -16.70 -2.38 2.44
CA ASN A 109 -17.57 -1.47 1.69
C ASN A 109 -18.25 -2.14 0.48
N SER A 110 -17.98 -3.41 0.21
CA SER A 110 -18.57 -4.11 -0.92
C SER A 110 -20.05 -4.47 -0.69
N ASP A 111 -20.79 -4.67 -1.78
CA ASP A 111 -22.23 -4.95 -1.78
C ASP A 111 -22.59 -6.44 -1.57
N PHE A 112 -21.59 -7.31 -1.50
CA PHE A 112 -21.73 -8.75 -1.32
C PHE A 112 -21.50 -9.20 0.13
N GLY A 113 -22.06 -10.36 0.47
CA GLY A 113 -21.81 -11.00 1.77
C GLY A 113 -20.35 -11.45 1.90
N TRP A 114 -19.72 -11.14 3.03
CA TRP A 114 -18.34 -11.53 3.30
C TRP A 114 -18.17 -11.97 4.76
N ARG A 115 -17.20 -12.86 4.98
CA ARG A 115 -16.74 -13.26 6.31
C ARG A 115 -15.22 -13.40 6.29
N ILE A 116 -14.58 -12.98 7.37
CA ILE A 116 -13.15 -13.19 7.54
C ILE A 116 -12.96 -14.51 8.28
N GLU A 117 -12.35 -15.48 7.62
CA GLU A 117 -11.78 -16.66 8.27
C GLU A 117 -10.26 -16.52 8.26
N SER A 118 -9.71 -16.11 9.40
CA SER A 118 -8.26 -16.02 9.56
C SER A 118 -7.84 -16.94 10.70
N SER A 119 -6.88 -17.84 10.43
CA SER A 119 -6.11 -18.52 11.47
C SER A 119 -5.03 -17.63 12.10
N GLY A 120 -5.08 -16.32 11.85
CA GLY A 120 -4.04 -15.35 12.18
C GLY A 120 -3.03 -15.16 11.05
N TYR A 121 -2.37 -14.00 11.07
CA TYR A 121 -1.23 -13.71 10.21
C TYR A 121 -0.01 -14.50 10.73
N GLN A 122 0.23 -15.69 10.20
CA GLN A 122 1.52 -16.36 10.34
C GLN A 122 2.41 -15.86 9.21
N ASP A 123 3.64 -15.45 9.53
CA ASP A 123 4.58 -14.91 8.55
C ASP A 123 4.64 -15.84 7.32
N GLN A 124 4.51 -15.24 6.13
CA GLN A 124 4.53 -15.89 4.81
C GLN A 124 3.22 -16.49 4.29
N GLU A 125 2.18 -16.68 5.10
CA GLU A 125 0.89 -17.16 4.58
C GLU A 125 0.06 -16.03 3.93
N PRO A 126 -0.61 -16.30 2.80
CA PRO A 126 -1.60 -15.36 2.24
C PRO A 126 -2.77 -15.19 3.20
N PHE A 127 -3.29 -13.96 3.26
CA PHE A 127 -4.47 -13.65 4.06
C PHE A 127 -5.72 -14.17 3.34
N GLU A 128 -6.58 -14.89 4.07
CA GLU A 128 -7.80 -15.50 3.55
C GLU A 128 -9.02 -14.66 3.93
N ILE A 129 -9.82 -14.31 2.93
CA ILE A 129 -11.15 -13.73 3.07
C ILE A 129 -12.12 -14.68 2.38
N MET A 130 -13.13 -15.18 3.08
CA MET A 130 -14.19 -15.92 2.43
C MET A 130 -15.29 -14.93 2.05
N VAL A 131 -15.43 -14.71 0.75
CA VAL A 131 -16.57 -13.98 0.20
C VAL A 131 -17.67 -15.01 -0.06
N GLU A 132 -18.86 -14.82 0.51
CA GLU A 132 -19.98 -15.72 0.28
C GLU A 132 -20.76 -15.21 -0.94
N ARG A 133 -20.45 -15.80 -2.10
CA ARG A 133 -21.17 -15.62 -3.36
C ARG A 133 -21.31 -16.98 -4.08
N GLU A 134 -22.22 -17.09 -5.04
CA GLU A 134 -22.47 -18.36 -5.75
C GLU A 134 -21.26 -18.86 -6.58
N ASP A 135 -20.36 -17.96 -7.00
CA ASP A 135 -19.29 -18.18 -7.98
C ASP A 135 -17.86 -18.21 -7.40
N VAL A 136 -17.57 -17.46 -6.32
CA VAL A 136 -16.27 -17.49 -5.63
C VAL A 136 -16.46 -17.83 -4.16
N LYS A 137 -15.91 -18.97 -3.74
CA LYS A 137 -16.03 -19.46 -2.35
C LYS A 137 -14.95 -18.94 -1.41
N LYS A 138 -13.76 -18.65 -1.94
CA LYS A 138 -12.56 -18.25 -1.17
C LYS A 138 -11.72 -17.24 -1.95
N TRP A 139 -11.31 -16.17 -1.30
CA TRP A 139 -10.47 -15.11 -1.87
C TRP A 139 -9.22 -14.88 -1.01
N PHE A 140 -8.05 -15.10 -1.60
CA PHE A 140 -6.74 -14.96 -0.99
C PHE A 140 -6.04 -13.67 -1.44
N PHE A 141 -5.33 -13.01 -0.52
CA PHE A 141 -4.54 -11.83 -0.81
C PHE A 141 -3.06 -12.09 -0.51
N VAL A 142 -2.22 -11.97 -1.54
CA VAL A 142 -0.78 -12.22 -1.48
C VAL A 142 -0.05 -10.87 -1.58
N PRO A 143 0.64 -10.41 -0.52
CA PRO A 143 1.43 -9.19 -0.61
C PRO A 143 2.68 -9.42 -1.45
N VAL A 144 2.96 -8.51 -2.38
CA VAL A 144 4.15 -8.53 -3.23
C VAL A 144 4.99 -7.29 -2.97
N THR A 145 6.16 -7.50 -2.39
CA THR A 145 7.13 -6.43 -2.06
C THR A 145 8.49 -6.63 -2.75
N LYS A 146 8.64 -7.73 -3.50
CA LYS A 146 9.87 -8.05 -4.24
C LYS A 146 9.86 -7.30 -5.59
N LYS A 147 10.77 -6.36 -5.78
CA LYS A 147 10.85 -5.50 -6.98
C LYS A 147 11.03 -6.28 -8.28
N ASP A 148 11.80 -7.35 -8.26
CA ASP A 148 12.17 -8.20 -9.39
C ASP A 148 11.38 -9.52 -9.39
N ILE A 149 10.12 -9.49 -8.96
CA ILE A 149 9.28 -10.69 -9.00
C ILE A 149 9.07 -11.15 -10.45
N THR A 150 9.31 -12.44 -10.68
CA THR A 150 9.15 -13.04 -12.00
C THR A 150 7.84 -13.80 -12.13
N LYS A 151 7.39 -14.03 -13.37
CA LYS A 151 6.24 -14.89 -13.66
C LYS A 151 6.39 -16.31 -13.08
N GLU A 152 7.60 -16.86 -13.11
CA GLU A 152 7.92 -18.19 -12.57
C GLU A 152 7.76 -18.22 -11.05
N GLU A 153 8.18 -17.17 -10.34
CA GLU A 153 7.97 -17.06 -8.91
C GLU A 153 6.49 -16.94 -8.54
N ILE A 154 5.72 -16.15 -9.30
CA ILE A 154 4.26 -16.11 -9.15
C ILE A 154 3.65 -17.49 -9.39
N GLN A 155 4.06 -18.19 -10.44
CA GLN A 155 3.59 -19.54 -10.71
C GLN A 155 3.91 -20.49 -9.56
N ASN A 156 5.11 -20.41 -8.98
CA ASN A 156 5.50 -21.20 -7.83
C ASN A 156 4.65 -20.89 -6.59
N ILE A 157 4.36 -19.60 -6.32
CA ILE A 157 3.43 -19.21 -5.24
C ILE A 157 2.05 -19.84 -5.45
N LEU A 158 1.55 -19.80 -6.69
CA LEU A 158 0.23 -20.34 -7.03
C LEU A 158 0.16 -21.86 -6.88
N LEU A 159 1.20 -22.59 -7.31
CA LEU A 159 1.22 -24.05 -7.31
C LEU A 159 1.64 -24.68 -5.98
N SER A 160 2.44 -23.96 -5.18
CA SER A 160 2.95 -24.47 -3.89
C SER A 160 1.94 -24.35 -2.75
N ASN A 161 0.91 -23.50 -2.89
CA ASN A 161 -0.06 -23.28 -1.84
C ASN A 161 -1.28 -24.22 -2.00
N PRO A 162 -1.46 -25.22 -1.12
CA PRO A 162 -2.56 -26.17 -1.22
C PRO A 162 -3.94 -25.56 -1.00
N LYS A 163 -4.02 -24.32 -0.48
CA LYS A 163 -5.29 -23.60 -0.27
C LYS A 163 -5.86 -23.03 -1.58
N PHE A 164 -5.04 -22.85 -2.62
CA PHE A 164 -5.46 -22.28 -3.90
C PHE A 164 -6.10 -23.34 -4.80
N VAL A 165 -7.31 -23.75 -4.43
CA VAL A 165 -8.08 -24.78 -5.15
C VAL A 165 -8.94 -24.18 -6.25
N SER A 166 -9.39 -25.02 -7.19
CA SER A 166 -10.26 -24.60 -8.30
C SER A 166 -11.47 -23.78 -7.83
N GLY A 167 -11.74 -22.66 -8.51
CA GLY A 167 -12.79 -21.70 -8.16
C GLY A 167 -12.44 -20.72 -7.03
N SER A 168 -11.23 -20.81 -6.45
CA SER A 168 -10.72 -19.77 -5.55
C SER A 168 -10.27 -18.54 -6.33
N LYS A 169 -10.23 -17.39 -5.67
CA LYS A 169 -9.60 -16.18 -6.18
C LYS A 169 -8.31 -15.85 -5.44
N VAL A 170 -7.27 -15.41 -6.16
CA VAL A 170 -6.01 -14.94 -5.58
C VAL A 170 -5.67 -13.57 -6.15
N SER A 171 -5.47 -12.59 -5.28
CA SER A 171 -5.07 -11.23 -5.66
C SER A 171 -3.67 -10.91 -5.16
N PHE A 172 -2.80 -10.47 -6.07
CA PHE A 172 -1.45 -10.00 -5.75
C PHE A 172 -1.49 -8.51 -5.44
N VAL A 173 -1.14 -8.12 -4.23
CA VAL A 173 -1.29 -6.75 -3.72
C VAL A 173 0.06 -6.07 -3.63
N THR A 174 0.21 -4.87 -4.20
CA THR A 174 1.44 -4.09 -4.20
C THR A 174 1.14 -2.58 -4.11
N ASP A 175 2.05 -1.81 -3.50
CA ASP A 175 2.06 -0.34 -3.53
C ASP A 175 3.07 0.22 -4.55
N ASP A 176 3.75 -0.66 -5.27
CA ASP A 176 4.74 -0.35 -6.29
C ASP A 176 4.13 -0.47 -7.70
N GLU A 177 4.21 0.63 -8.45
CA GLU A 177 3.70 0.76 -9.82
C GLU A 177 4.38 -0.22 -10.79
N GLU A 178 5.70 -0.38 -10.70
CA GLU A 178 6.45 -1.20 -11.65
C GLU A 178 6.15 -2.68 -11.43
N ILE A 179 5.99 -3.08 -10.17
CA ILE A 179 5.52 -4.43 -9.81
C ILE A 179 4.10 -4.65 -10.34
N TYR A 180 3.19 -3.69 -10.13
CA TYR A 180 1.79 -3.81 -10.58
C TYR A 180 1.70 -3.94 -12.10
N GLU A 181 2.36 -3.04 -12.84
CA GLU A 181 2.40 -3.05 -14.31
C GLU A 181 3.00 -4.35 -14.87
N SER A 182 3.96 -4.95 -14.16
CA SER A 182 4.54 -6.25 -14.54
C SER A 182 3.57 -7.42 -14.29
N ILE A 183 3.01 -7.50 -13.09
CA ILE A 183 2.18 -8.65 -12.68
C ILE A 183 0.88 -8.72 -13.47
N LYS A 184 0.22 -7.58 -13.73
CA LYS A 184 -1.10 -7.57 -14.38
C LYS A 184 -1.08 -8.17 -15.79
N GLU A 185 0.08 -8.15 -16.46
CA GLU A 185 0.29 -8.69 -17.81
C GLU A 185 0.61 -10.19 -17.82
N TYR A 186 0.72 -10.84 -16.65
CA TYR A 186 1.02 -12.27 -16.59
C TYR A 186 -0.22 -13.13 -16.83
N ASP A 187 -0.15 -13.98 -17.86
CA ASP A 187 -1.20 -14.95 -18.17
C ASP A 187 -0.95 -16.35 -17.57
N PHE A 188 -1.98 -16.95 -16.97
CA PHE A 188 -1.96 -18.31 -16.43
C PHE A 188 -3.14 -19.15 -16.96
N PRO A 189 -3.23 -19.38 -18.27
CA PRO A 189 -4.43 -19.90 -18.94
C PRO A 189 -4.82 -21.33 -18.55
N LEU A 190 -3.92 -22.09 -17.90
CA LEU A 190 -4.16 -23.46 -17.46
C LEU A 190 -4.68 -23.55 -16.03
N LEU A 191 -4.67 -22.45 -15.28
CA LEU A 191 -5.12 -22.44 -13.89
C LEU A 191 -6.62 -22.23 -13.81
N SER A 192 -7.30 -23.04 -13.00
CA SER A 192 -8.75 -22.93 -12.74
C SER A 192 -9.04 -22.12 -11.49
N ILE A 193 -8.32 -21.01 -11.30
CA ILE A 193 -8.51 -20.03 -10.23
C ILE A 193 -8.69 -18.65 -10.85
N TYR A 194 -9.35 -17.75 -10.13
CA TYR A 194 -9.43 -16.34 -10.50
C TYR A 194 -8.16 -15.63 -10.01
N LEU A 195 -7.61 -14.72 -10.83
CA LEU A 195 -6.38 -14.02 -10.52
C LEU A 195 -6.53 -12.52 -10.78
N SER A 196 -6.01 -11.69 -9.89
CA SER A 196 -5.90 -10.26 -10.15
C SER A 196 -4.63 -9.64 -9.57
N ALA A 197 -4.19 -8.53 -10.17
CA ALA A 197 -3.21 -7.62 -9.59
C ALA A 197 -3.96 -6.45 -8.94
N VAL A 198 -3.56 -6.06 -7.74
CA VAL A 198 -4.18 -4.96 -6.97
C VAL A 198 -3.10 -3.95 -6.63
N LYS A 199 -3.27 -2.72 -7.11
CA LYS A 199 -2.46 -1.56 -6.74
C LYS A 199 -3.13 -0.80 -5.61
N VAL A 200 -2.38 -0.57 -4.53
CA VAL A 200 -2.84 0.22 -3.39
C VAL A 200 -2.04 1.49 -3.23
N ILE A 201 -2.71 2.57 -2.84
CA ILE A 201 -2.07 3.83 -2.44
C ILE A 201 -2.61 4.24 -1.08
N GLY A 202 -1.75 4.26 -0.07
CA GLY A 202 -2.13 4.66 1.28
C GLY A 202 -3.16 3.71 1.92
N GLN A 203 -4.43 4.12 1.92
CA GLN A 203 -5.55 3.35 2.49
C GLN A 203 -6.57 2.88 1.44
N GLU A 204 -6.30 3.14 0.16
CA GLU A 204 -7.25 2.90 -0.91
C GLU A 204 -6.69 1.88 -1.91
N ILE A 205 -7.60 1.11 -2.50
CA ILE A 205 -7.32 0.37 -3.73
C ILE A 205 -7.41 1.38 -4.87
N GLU A 206 -6.29 1.65 -5.52
CA GLU A 206 -6.28 2.55 -6.67
C GLU A 206 -6.75 1.81 -7.92
N GLN A 207 -6.29 0.57 -8.10
CA GLN A 207 -6.67 -0.23 -9.26
C GLN A 207 -6.65 -1.72 -8.95
N GLU A 208 -7.58 -2.46 -9.54
CA GLU A 208 -7.54 -3.91 -9.63
C GLU A 208 -7.69 -4.33 -11.09
N THR A 209 -6.81 -5.21 -11.57
CA THR A 209 -6.86 -5.76 -12.93
C THR A 209 -6.87 -7.28 -12.87
N SER A 210 -7.91 -7.87 -13.46
CA SER A 210 -8.03 -9.31 -13.64
C SER A 210 -6.98 -9.85 -14.61
N MET A 211 -6.38 -10.97 -14.25
CA MET A 211 -5.36 -11.68 -15.03
C MET A 211 -6.00 -12.88 -15.73
N LYS A 212 -5.50 -13.22 -16.91
CA LYS A 212 -6.11 -14.28 -17.74
C LYS A 212 -5.86 -15.67 -17.17
N THR A 213 -6.93 -16.42 -16.93
CA THR A 213 -6.88 -17.83 -16.51
C THR A 213 -7.81 -18.70 -17.36
N SER A 214 -8.04 -19.97 -16.97
CA SER A 214 -9.03 -20.84 -17.63
C SER A 214 -10.48 -20.45 -17.31
N LEU A 215 -10.70 -19.54 -16.35
CA LEU A 215 -12.02 -19.08 -15.94
C LEU A 215 -12.41 -17.79 -16.69
N ALA A 216 -13.69 -17.69 -17.08
CA ALA A 216 -14.16 -16.67 -18.02
C ALA A 216 -14.60 -15.34 -17.38
N SER A 217 -14.85 -15.30 -16.07
CA SER A 217 -15.43 -14.15 -15.36
C SER A 217 -14.76 -13.93 -14.01
N ASP A 218 -14.01 -12.84 -13.83
CA ASP A 218 -13.39 -12.50 -12.54
C ASP A 218 -14.27 -11.52 -11.74
N ILE A 219 -14.17 -11.58 -10.42
CA ILE A 219 -14.75 -10.59 -9.51
C ILE A 219 -13.74 -9.43 -9.40
N THR A 220 -14.14 -8.23 -8.97
CA THR A 220 -13.18 -7.19 -8.54
C THR A 220 -13.72 -6.52 -7.27
N ILE A 221 -12.83 -5.93 -6.48
CA ILE A 221 -13.19 -5.09 -5.35
C ILE A 221 -13.68 -3.76 -5.94
N CYS A 222 -14.99 -3.59 -6.00
CA CYS A 222 -15.58 -2.32 -6.38
C CYS A 222 -15.39 -1.31 -5.24
N ASN A 223 -14.50 -0.34 -5.42
CA ASN A 223 -14.62 0.94 -4.71
C ASN A 223 -15.84 1.66 -5.29
N GLU A 224 -17.05 1.35 -4.83
CA GLU A 224 -18.15 2.27 -5.10
C GLU A 224 -17.87 3.58 -4.34
N ASP A 225 -18.04 4.72 -5.01
CA ASP A 225 -18.04 6.09 -4.44
C ASP A 225 -19.12 6.31 -3.34
N LYS A 226 -19.69 5.24 -2.81
CA LYS A 226 -20.73 5.23 -1.80
C LYS A 226 -20.20 4.48 -0.59
N ILE A 227 -19.45 5.21 0.23
CA ILE A 227 -19.39 4.94 1.66
C ILE A 227 -20.83 4.71 2.12
N ARG A 228 -21.23 3.46 2.39
CA ARG A 228 -22.48 3.21 3.11
C ARG A 228 -22.21 3.75 4.52
N PRO A 229 -22.86 4.85 4.95
CA PRO A 229 -22.74 5.26 6.34
C PRO A 229 -23.25 4.06 7.15
N TYR A 230 -22.46 3.64 8.13
CA TYR A 230 -22.81 2.59 9.08
C TYR A 230 -24.25 2.80 9.57
N CYS A 231 -25.20 2.02 9.07
CA CYS A 231 -26.53 1.91 9.67
C CYS A 231 -26.38 0.98 10.86
N ILE A 232 -26.13 1.54 12.03
CA ILE A 232 -26.41 0.85 13.29
C ILE A 232 -27.94 0.90 13.42
N GLU A 233 -28.60 -0.20 13.10
CA GLU A 233 -30.00 -0.38 13.47
C GLU A 233 -30.05 -0.51 15.00
N SER A 234 -30.71 0.46 15.63
CA SER A 234 -31.03 0.53 17.06
C SER A 234 -32.23 -0.33 17.42
#